data_AF-A0A257QMN6-F1
#
_entry.id   AF-A0A257QMN6-F1
#
_cell.length_a   1.000
_cell.length_b   1.000
_cell.length_c   1.000
_cell.angle_alpha   90.00
_cell.angle_beta   90.00
_cell.angle_gamma   90.00
#
_symmetry.space_group_name_H-M   'P 1'
#
loop_
_entity.id
_entity.type
_entity.pdbx_description
1 polymer ?
#
loop_
_entity_poly.entity_id
_entity_poly.type
_entity_poly.pdbx_seq_one_letter_code
_entity_poly.pdbx_strand_id
1 'polypeptide(L)'
;MLVPAHRRASRRISLPHSLALTIAVVGVSGCTPLLGGATTKFDRVAAGEAPVVIGPPVRDNYTPMNAALACLANDIQKSDKPKLTIAVDDIKDYTGQYNINEGDAITQGGSLMVMSALGKLGGTVNVADRFNTDVAQMELSFMNQRELGDGQNHVVGAGPGAKTVPWIPYYGGSIMGSQYYITGGITELNYNVQSGGVQFQVNNLGPEDRVYTEDVGIDLELVDSLTLLVVKTVSLVKQLTGYEVGFNIFQFFGSNLYNLNIGNKSQEPAQLGVRTLLEEGVLRLVASAENLPPEPCLALATGWIPKKTAEQYLKEDQAANNAPAPAPAPAPMPMAAVAPPPPTPVAAPAAPPPVVEAVATPKPEEVTAPAAPAATPPAPTPAASNVSTAVAAAPATLNSQTSSAPIQNGAMEAPSGQSVVKFDYGATDVTGGDMAALDQAAATARQHPVQVVLTAPANESWAPSKRMQLLTARIASVKKALEIRGILNVSVAWTPDPSLGGAVMDGSGSQKVALLVVTP
;
A
#
# COMPACT_ATOMS: atom_id res chain seq x y z
N MET A 1 43.54 90.79 11.49
CA MET A 1 44.98 90.82 11.83
C MET A 1 45.42 89.42 12.20
N LEU A 2 46.48 88.94 11.53
CA LEU A 2 47.34 87.76 11.81
C LEU A 2 46.74 86.35 12.00
N VAL A 3 47.12 85.49 11.05
CA VAL A 3 47.35 84.03 11.19
C VAL A 3 48.72 83.83 11.87
N PRO A 4 48.97 82.77 12.68
CA PRO A 4 49.66 81.58 12.15
C PRO A 4 49.23 80.22 12.73
N ALA A 5 49.58 79.18 11.97
CA ALA A 5 49.38 77.76 12.19
C ALA A 5 50.41 77.12 13.15
N HIS A 6 50.09 75.95 13.70
CA HIS A 6 51.10 74.91 14.00
C HIS A 6 50.54 73.48 13.85
N ARG A 7 51.45 72.59 13.44
CA ARG A 7 51.28 71.25 12.87
C ARG A 7 51.37 70.11 13.91
N ARG A 8 50.77 68.94 13.52
CA ARG A 8 51.11 67.52 13.83
C ARG A 8 50.90 67.07 15.29
N ALA A 9 50.51 65.83 15.62
CA ALA A 9 50.74 64.54 14.97
C ALA A 9 49.64 63.51 15.30
N SER A 10 49.49 62.53 14.41
CA SER A 10 48.60 61.38 14.50
C SER A 10 49.03 60.35 15.56
N ARG A 11 48.06 59.84 16.33
CA ARG A 11 48.10 58.44 16.82
C ARG A 11 46.75 57.78 16.53
N ARG A 12 46.76 56.86 15.56
CA ARG A 12 45.69 55.88 15.37
C ARG A 12 45.82 54.85 16.49
N ILE A 13 44.76 54.67 17.26
CA ILE A 13 44.56 53.48 18.09
C ILE A 13 43.38 52.74 17.47
N SER A 14 43.68 51.65 16.78
CA SER A 14 42.71 50.71 16.25
C SER A 14 42.29 49.76 17.37
N LEU A 15 41.04 49.86 17.85
CA LEU A 15 40.42 48.80 18.63
C LEU A 15 39.79 47.76 17.69
N PRO A 16 40.00 46.45 17.92
CA PRO A 16 39.46 45.39 17.10
C PRO A 16 37.95 45.24 17.31
N HIS A 17 37.25 45.01 16.20
CA HIS A 17 35.83 44.66 16.14
C HIS A 17 35.59 43.26 16.74
N SER A 18 35.40 43.19 18.05
CA SER A 18 34.85 42.01 18.71
C SER A 18 33.33 42.09 18.69
N LEU A 19 32.76 41.46 17.66
CA LEU A 19 31.57 40.60 17.73
C LEU A 19 30.50 40.99 18.75
N ALA A 20 29.60 41.91 18.37
CA ALA A 20 28.28 42.00 18.99
C ALA A 20 27.41 40.86 18.43
N LEU A 21 27.49 39.68 19.05
CA LEU A 21 26.55 38.58 18.81
C LEU A 21 25.22 38.96 19.50
N THR A 22 24.36 39.64 18.76
CA THR A 22 22.95 39.81 19.12
C THR A 22 22.29 38.43 19.21
N ILE A 23 22.06 37.95 20.42
CA ILE A 23 21.20 36.81 20.72
C ILE A 23 19.76 37.24 20.37
N ALA A 24 19.34 36.94 19.15
CA ALA A 24 17.93 36.93 18.80
C ALA A 24 17.31 35.67 19.42
N VAL A 25 16.78 35.80 20.64
CA VAL A 25 15.82 34.83 21.19
C VAL A 25 14.56 34.96 20.34
N VAL A 26 14.49 34.18 19.26
CA VAL A 26 13.25 33.94 18.54
C VAL A 26 12.36 33.15 19.51
N GLY A 27 11.35 33.82 20.05
CA GLY A 27 10.30 33.16 20.83
C GLY A 27 9.61 32.13 19.95
N VAL A 28 9.91 30.85 20.16
CA VAL A 28 9.17 29.72 19.60
C VAL A 28 7.85 29.60 20.37
N SER A 29 6.97 30.58 20.16
CA SER A 29 5.59 30.58 20.63
C SER A 29 4.72 30.46 19.38
N GLY A 30 4.52 29.22 18.94
CA GLY A 30 3.70 28.89 17.78
C GLY A 30 4.37 27.91 16.84
N CYS A 31 4.77 26.73 17.33
CA CYS A 31 4.82 25.57 16.44
C CYS A 31 3.37 25.25 16.03
N THR A 32 2.87 25.92 14.99
CA THR A 32 1.86 25.30 14.13
C THR A 32 2.45 23.97 13.66
N PRO A 33 1.73 22.84 13.79
CA PRO A 33 2.22 21.56 13.30
C PRO A 33 2.31 21.64 11.77
N LEU A 34 3.49 22.01 11.29
CA LEU A 34 3.97 21.59 10.00
C LEU A 34 4.08 20.06 10.07
N LEU A 35 3.60 19.40 9.01
CA LEU A 35 3.64 17.96 8.75
C LEU A 35 2.37 17.20 9.17
N GLY A 36 1.41 17.10 8.24
CA GLY A 36 0.42 16.01 8.24
C GLY A 36 -1.02 16.37 7.86
N GLY A 37 -1.44 17.64 7.92
CA GLY A 37 -2.80 18.08 7.51
C GLY A 37 -3.98 17.47 8.30
N ALA A 38 -3.74 16.48 9.16
CA ALA A 38 -4.74 15.87 10.02
C ALA A 38 -5.08 16.85 11.16
N THR A 39 -6.32 17.35 11.17
CA THR A 39 -6.84 18.11 12.31
C THR A 39 -7.18 17.13 13.43
N THR A 40 -6.31 17.01 14.43
CA THR A 40 -6.63 16.29 15.66
C THR A 40 -7.44 17.20 16.59
N LYS A 41 -8.60 16.72 17.05
CA LYS A 41 -9.37 17.41 18.09
C LYS A 41 -9.15 16.69 19.41
N PHE A 42 -8.98 17.43 20.49
CA PHE A 42 -8.95 16.87 21.83
C PHE A 42 -10.29 17.14 22.50
N ASP A 43 -10.93 16.09 23.02
CA ASP A 43 -12.24 16.19 23.66
C ASP A 43 -12.25 15.41 24.98
N ARG A 44 -13.13 15.75 25.92
CA ARG A 44 -13.32 15.00 27.17
C ARG A 44 -14.69 14.35 27.14
N VAL A 45 -14.72 13.01 27.20
CA VAL A 45 -15.97 12.25 27.11
C VAL A 45 -16.81 12.44 28.38
N ALA A 46 -16.18 12.49 29.56
CA ALA A 46 -16.83 12.86 30.81
C ALA A 46 -16.01 13.83 31.69
N ALA A 47 -16.67 14.44 32.67
CA ALA A 47 -16.03 15.33 33.63
C ALA A 47 -15.02 14.56 34.51
N GLY A 48 -13.77 15.04 34.53
CA GLY A 48 -12.67 14.40 35.26
C GLY A 48 -11.85 13.41 34.43
N GLU A 49 -12.24 13.10 33.19
CA GLU A 49 -11.47 12.25 32.30
C GLU A 49 -10.35 13.01 31.59
N ALA A 50 -9.31 12.26 31.20
CA ALA A 50 -8.25 12.77 30.34
C ALA A 50 -8.82 13.08 28.94
N PRO A 51 -8.37 14.16 28.27
CA PRO A 51 -8.76 14.42 26.89
C PRO A 51 -8.37 13.25 25.97
N VAL A 52 -9.31 12.80 25.15
CA VAL A 52 -9.11 11.81 24.09
C VAL A 52 -8.91 12.52 22.75
N VAL A 53 -8.07 11.93 21.89
CA VAL A 53 -7.88 12.41 20.52
C VAL A 53 -9.01 11.88 19.65
N ILE A 54 -9.77 12.79 19.03
CA ILE A 54 -10.83 12.47 18.08
C ILE A 54 -10.39 12.92 16.68
N GLY A 55 -10.44 11.97 15.76
CA GLY A 55 -10.18 12.19 14.34
C GLY A 55 -11.40 12.73 13.58
N PRO A 56 -11.33 12.78 12.24
CA PRO A 56 -12.47 13.13 11.39
C PRO A 56 -13.68 12.18 11.60
N PRO A 57 -14.91 12.64 11.31
CA PRO A 57 -16.11 11.80 11.39
C PRO A 57 -16.08 10.67 10.35
N VAL A 58 -16.92 9.65 10.57
CA VAL A 58 -17.14 8.57 9.60
C VAL A 58 -17.66 9.11 8.26
N ARG A 59 -17.32 8.41 7.17
CA ARG A 59 -17.74 8.74 5.80
C ARG A 59 -18.01 7.48 5.00
N ASP A 60 -18.68 7.63 3.87
CA ASP A 60 -18.83 6.56 2.88
C ASP A 60 -17.48 6.13 2.28
N ASN A 61 -17.45 4.91 1.76
CA ASN A 61 -16.28 4.34 1.10
C ASN A 61 -16.21 4.78 -0.37
N TYR A 62 -15.47 5.86 -0.60
CA TYR A 62 -15.15 6.35 -1.93
C TYR A 62 -13.95 5.64 -2.55
N THR A 63 -14.09 5.30 -3.82
CA THR A 63 -13.05 4.67 -4.63
C THR A 63 -13.01 5.34 -6.00
N PRO A 64 -11.90 5.18 -6.75
CA PRO A 64 -11.82 5.67 -8.11
C PRO A 64 -12.84 5.04 -9.09
N MET A 65 -13.51 3.95 -8.70
CA MET A 65 -14.50 3.24 -9.52
C MET A 65 -15.93 3.76 -9.39
N ASN A 66 -16.22 4.67 -8.45
CA ASN A 66 -17.60 5.09 -8.17
C ASN A 66 -18.35 5.63 -9.42
N ALA A 67 -17.70 6.44 -10.26
CA ALA A 67 -18.33 6.97 -11.49
C ALA A 67 -18.52 5.86 -12.55
N ALA A 68 -17.56 4.96 -12.68
CA ALA A 68 -17.63 3.83 -13.60
C ALA A 68 -18.75 2.85 -13.25
N LEU A 69 -18.92 2.53 -11.95
CA LEU A 69 -20.03 1.69 -11.47
C LEU A 69 -21.39 2.37 -11.68
N ALA A 70 -21.48 3.67 -11.47
CA ALA A 70 -22.70 4.44 -11.74
C ALA A 70 -23.08 4.42 -13.24
N CYS A 71 -22.08 4.57 -14.12
CA CYS A 71 -22.27 4.44 -15.57
C CYS A 71 -22.82 3.06 -15.95
N LEU A 72 -22.22 1.98 -15.42
CA LEU A 72 -22.72 0.63 -15.70
C LEU A 72 -24.15 0.44 -15.20
N ALA A 73 -24.46 0.93 -14.00
CA ALA A 73 -25.82 0.87 -13.46
C ALA A 73 -26.84 1.58 -14.36
N ASN A 74 -26.49 2.76 -14.88
CA ASN A 74 -27.33 3.50 -15.83
C ASN A 74 -27.55 2.72 -17.13
N ASP A 75 -26.52 2.07 -17.67
CA ASP A 75 -26.62 1.28 -18.90
C ASP A 75 -27.47 0.01 -18.71
N ILE A 76 -27.35 -0.66 -17.55
CA ILE A 76 -28.21 -1.80 -17.19
C ILE A 76 -29.67 -1.35 -17.12
N GLN A 77 -29.97 -0.21 -16.49
CA GLN A 77 -31.34 0.32 -16.41
C GLN A 77 -31.93 0.62 -17.78
N LYS A 78 -31.13 1.22 -18.68
CA LYS A 78 -31.55 1.52 -20.05
C LYS A 78 -31.81 0.27 -20.90
N SER A 79 -31.18 -0.85 -20.56
CA SER A 79 -31.36 -2.11 -21.30
C SER A 79 -32.74 -2.76 -21.08
N ASP A 80 -33.50 -2.33 -20.06
CA ASP A 80 -34.84 -2.81 -19.72
C ASP A 80 -34.95 -4.35 -19.58
N LYS A 81 -33.86 -4.98 -19.15
CA LYS A 81 -33.80 -6.42 -18.90
C LYS A 81 -34.31 -6.75 -17.49
N PRO A 82 -34.84 -7.97 -17.26
CA PRO A 82 -35.07 -8.46 -15.91
C PRO A 82 -33.79 -8.40 -15.07
N LYS A 83 -33.90 -7.96 -13.82
CA LYS A 83 -32.74 -7.82 -12.94
C LYS A 83 -32.02 -9.15 -12.75
N LEU A 84 -30.72 -9.13 -13.01
CA LEU A 84 -29.86 -10.27 -12.74
C LEU A 84 -29.70 -10.49 -11.23
N THR A 85 -29.80 -11.72 -10.79
CA THR A 85 -29.57 -12.14 -9.41
C THR A 85 -28.23 -12.84 -9.32
N ILE A 86 -27.30 -12.21 -8.62
CA ILE A 86 -25.91 -12.65 -8.50
C ILE A 86 -25.64 -13.01 -7.05
N ALA A 87 -25.04 -14.17 -6.81
CA ALA A 87 -24.48 -14.52 -5.51
C ALA A 87 -22.98 -14.22 -5.47
N VAL A 88 -22.44 -14.08 -4.28
CA VAL A 88 -20.99 -13.95 -4.06
C VAL A 88 -20.56 -15.13 -3.19
N ASP A 89 -19.58 -15.87 -3.68
CA ASP A 89 -18.92 -16.95 -2.96
C ASP A 89 -17.78 -16.38 -2.10
N ASP A 90 -16.98 -17.24 -1.51
CA ASP A 90 -15.86 -16.86 -0.66
C ASP A 90 -14.68 -16.30 -1.47
N ILE A 91 -14.48 -14.99 -1.44
CA ILE A 91 -13.35 -14.28 -2.02
C ILE A 91 -12.28 -14.08 -0.94
N LYS A 92 -11.37 -15.04 -0.87
CA LYS A 92 -10.31 -15.11 0.15
C LYS A 92 -9.01 -14.42 -0.27
N ASP A 93 -8.16 -14.19 0.71
CA ASP A 93 -6.74 -13.95 0.48
C ASP A 93 -6.00 -15.28 0.23
N TYR A 94 -5.45 -15.42 -0.97
CA TYR A 94 -4.60 -16.53 -1.39
C TYR A 94 -3.13 -16.14 -1.53
N THR A 95 -2.76 -14.90 -1.18
CA THR A 95 -1.37 -14.42 -1.24
C THR A 95 -0.48 -15.13 -0.22
N GLY A 96 -1.07 -15.59 0.89
CA GLY A 96 -0.36 -16.22 2.00
C GLY A 96 0.58 -15.28 2.77
N GLN A 97 0.49 -13.96 2.53
CA GLN A 97 1.33 -12.97 3.18
C GLN A 97 0.81 -12.69 4.59
N TYR A 98 1.70 -12.79 5.57
CA TYR A 98 1.35 -12.70 6.98
C TYR A 98 2.43 -11.93 7.75
N ASN A 99 1.98 -11.02 8.62
CA ASN A 99 2.80 -10.29 9.57
C ASN A 99 2.56 -10.83 10.98
N ILE A 100 3.63 -11.25 11.66
CA ILE A 100 3.55 -11.82 13.02
C ILE A 100 2.99 -10.86 14.08
N ASN A 101 3.13 -9.56 13.86
CA ASN A 101 2.64 -8.54 14.81
C ASN A 101 1.23 -8.04 14.46
N GLU A 102 0.84 -8.11 13.19
CA GLU A 102 -0.37 -7.44 12.67
C GLU A 102 -1.42 -8.42 12.11
N GLY A 103 -1.06 -9.70 11.90
CA GLY A 103 -1.92 -10.71 11.29
C GLY A 103 -1.78 -10.77 9.77
N ASP A 104 -2.87 -11.10 9.08
CA ASP A 104 -2.88 -11.16 7.61
C ASP A 104 -2.50 -9.81 7.00
N ALA A 105 -1.64 -9.84 5.98
CA ALA A 105 -1.13 -8.62 5.36
C ALA A 105 -2.21 -7.86 4.57
N ILE A 106 -3.22 -8.59 4.08
CA ILE A 106 -4.36 -8.06 3.34
C ILE A 106 -5.68 -8.50 3.99
N THR A 107 -6.74 -7.80 3.61
CA THR A 107 -8.10 -8.04 4.12
C THR A 107 -8.62 -9.43 3.77
N GLN A 108 -9.21 -10.10 4.77
CA GLN A 108 -10.01 -11.31 4.59
C GLN A 108 -11.49 -11.02 4.23
N GLY A 109 -11.81 -9.75 3.96
CA GLY A 109 -13.17 -9.28 3.69
C GLY A 109 -13.53 -9.16 2.22
N GLY A 110 -12.81 -9.86 1.32
CA GLY A 110 -12.98 -9.73 -0.14
C GLY A 110 -14.43 -9.92 -0.58
N SER A 111 -15.12 -10.93 -0.04
CA SER A 111 -16.52 -11.25 -0.38
C SER A 111 -17.45 -10.07 -0.07
N LEU A 112 -17.25 -9.43 1.09
CA LEU A 112 -18.04 -8.26 1.51
C LEU A 112 -17.73 -7.02 0.67
N MET A 113 -16.49 -6.88 0.17
CA MET A 113 -16.15 -5.80 -0.77
C MET A 113 -16.83 -6.00 -2.12
N VAL A 114 -16.87 -7.23 -2.64
CA VAL A 114 -17.58 -7.58 -3.88
C VAL A 114 -19.09 -7.39 -3.73
N MET A 115 -19.69 -7.86 -2.64
CA MET A 115 -21.12 -7.61 -2.34
C MET A 115 -21.41 -6.11 -2.24
N SER A 116 -20.53 -5.34 -1.59
CA SER A 116 -20.63 -3.87 -1.51
C SER A 116 -20.52 -3.21 -2.89
N ALA A 117 -19.65 -3.71 -3.78
CA ALA A 117 -19.53 -3.23 -5.15
C ALA A 117 -20.78 -3.49 -5.99
N LEU A 118 -21.40 -4.68 -5.86
CA LEU A 118 -22.70 -4.97 -6.46
C LEU A 118 -23.79 -4.04 -5.91
N GLY A 119 -23.77 -3.74 -4.60
CA GLY A 119 -24.67 -2.77 -3.98
C GLY A 119 -24.54 -1.36 -4.56
N LYS A 120 -23.32 -0.93 -4.91
CA LYS A 120 -23.04 0.37 -5.56
C LYS A 120 -23.68 0.50 -6.95
N LEU A 121 -24.16 -0.58 -7.56
CA LEU A 121 -24.94 -0.52 -8.81
C LEU A 121 -26.38 -0.02 -8.59
N GLY A 122 -26.75 0.44 -7.39
CA GLY A 122 -28.02 1.14 -7.15
C GLY A 122 -29.26 0.25 -7.29
N GLY A 123 -29.12 -1.05 -7.04
CA GLY A 123 -30.22 -2.01 -7.08
C GLY A 123 -30.67 -2.43 -8.49
N THR A 124 -29.81 -2.24 -9.50
CA THR A 124 -30.05 -2.76 -10.86
C THR A 124 -29.86 -4.26 -10.98
N VAL A 125 -29.07 -4.83 -10.08
CA VAL A 125 -28.92 -6.27 -9.84
C VAL A 125 -29.47 -6.64 -8.46
N ASN A 126 -29.94 -7.87 -8.30
CA ASN A 126 -30.23 -8.46 -7.00
C ASN A 126 -28.98 -9.17 -6.49
N VAL A 127 -28.62 -8.95 -5.23
CA VAL A 127 -27.52 -9.68 -4.58
C VAL A 127 -28.13 -10.76 -3.68
N ALA A 128 -27.89 -12.02 -4.01
CA ALA A 128 -28.31 -13.15 -3.19
C ALA A 128 -27.21 -13.44 -2.16
N ASP A 129 -27.55 -13.32 -0.86
CA ASP A 129 -26.63 -13.69 0.20
C ASP A 129 -26.45 -15.21 0.25
N ARG A 130 -25.25 -15.67 -0.12
CA ARG A 130 -24.81 -17.06 -0.08
C ARG A 130 -23.50 -17.24 0.69
N PHE A 131 -22.88 -16.14 1.12
CA PHE A 131 -21.59 -16.15 1.82
C PHE A 131 -21.76 -16.56 3.28
N ASN A 132 -22.75 -15.98 3.99
CA ASN A 132 -23.05 -16.35 5.37
C ASN A 132 -24.55 -16.63 5.55
N THR A 133 -24.93 -17.90 5.45
CA THR A 133 -26.34 -18.31 5.50
C THR A 133 -26.75 -18.94 6.84
N ASP A 134 -25.89 -18.91 7.86
CA ASP A 134 -26.12 -19.63 9.12
C ASP A 134 -27.40 -19.16 9.82
N VAL A 135 -27.60 -17.85 9.91
CA VAL A 135 -28.83 -17.26 10.48
C VAL A 135 -30.04 -17.63 9.64
N ALA A 136 -29.95 -17.50 8.31
CA ALA A 136 -31.05 -17.83 7.40
C ALA A 136 -31.45 -19.32 7.47
N GLN A 137 -30.47 -20.22 7.58
CA GLN A 137 -30.71 -21.65 7.77
C GLN A 137 -31.31 -21.95 9.14
N MET A 138 -30.84 -21.27 10.19
CA MET A 138 -31.40 -21.39 11.54
C MET A 138 -32.86 -20.92 11.58
N GLU A 139 -33.18 -19.75 11.03
CA GLU A 139 -34.55 -19.25 10.94
C GLU A 139 -35.45 -20.20 10.12
N LEU A 140 -34.95 -20.73 9.00
CA LEU A 140 -35.67 -21.75 8.23
C LEU A 140 -35.94 -23.02 9.08
N SER A 141 -34.99 -23.41 9.92
CA SER A 141 -35.15 -24.54 10.84
C SER A 141 -36.22 -24.28 11.90
N PHE A 142 -36.25 -23.09 12.51
CA PHE A 142 -37.30 -22.69 13.47
C PHE A 142 -38.66 -22.59 12.81
N MET A 143 -38.72 -22.08 11.58
CA MET A 143 -39.95 -22.03 10.80
C MET A 143 -40.48 -23.43 10.48
N ASN A 144 -39.60 -24.36 10.11
CA ASN A 144 -39.97 -25.76 9.87
C ASN A 144 -40.47 -26.46 11.15
N GLN A 145 -39.88 -26.14 12.30
CA GLN A 145 -40.32 -26.60 13.62
C GLN A 145 -41.55 -25.87 14.16
N ARG A 146 -42.04 -24.83 13.46
CA ARG A 146 -43.16 -23.95 13.86
C ARG A 146 -42.90 -23.17 15.15
N GLU A 147 -41.63 -22.91 15.43
CA GLU A 147 -41.15 -22.15 16.60
C GLU A 147 -40.94 -20.66 16.26
N LEU A 148 -40.79 -20.32 14.98
CA LEU A 148 -40.58 -18.95 14.52
C LEU A 148 -41.90 -18.18 14.42
N GLY A 149 -42.01 -17.04 15.09
CA GLY A 149 -43.16 -16.13 15.03
C GLY A 149 -42.73 -14.67 14.83
N ASP A 150 -43.61 -13.85 14.26
CA ASP A 150 -43.45 -12.40 14.08
C ASP A 150 -44.41 -11.59 14.99
N GLY A 151 -45.07 -12.25 15.94
CA GLY A 151 -46.07 -11.66 16.83
C GLY A 151 -47.45 -11.47 16.20
N GLN A 152 -47.65 -11.91 14.94
CA GLN A 152 -48.94 -11.90 14.26
C GLN A 152 -49.51 -13.31 14.11
N ASN A 153 -50.83 -13.39 13.96
CA ASN A 153 -51.51 -14.63 13.61
C ASN A 153 -51.58 -14.77 12.09
N HIS A 154 -51.15 -15.92 11.58
CA HIS A 154 -51.14 -16.26 10.16
C HIS A 154 -52.24 -17.26 9.82
N VAL A 155 -52.73 -17.22 8.59
CA VAL A 155 -53.75 -18.17 8.10
C VAL A 155 -53.11 -19.16 7.13
N VAL A 156 -53.19 -20.45 7.44
CA VAL A 156 -52.68 -21.53 6.59
C VAL A 156 -53.82 -22.36 5.99
N GLY A 157 -53.67 -22.68 4.69
CA GLY A 157 -54.71 -23.36 3.90
C GLY A 157 -55.68 -22.38 3.22
N ALA A 158 -56.66 -22.92 2.49
CA ALA A 158 -57.68 -22.14 1.77
C ALA A 158 -59.08 -22.69 2.05
N GLY A 159 -60.08 -21.81 2.01
CA GLY A 159 -61.50 -22.16 2.18
C GLY A 159 -61.90 -22.47 3.63
N PRO A 160 -63.00 -23.22 3.85
CA PRO A 160 -63.55 -23.52 5.19
C PRO A 160 -62.60 -24.26 6.14
N GLY A 161 -61.49 -24.79 5.64
CA GLY A 161 -60.46 -25.51 6.41
C GLY A 161 -59.25 -24.67 6.81
N ALA A 162 -59.27 -23.36 6.57
CA ALA A 162 -58.16 -22.47 6.90
C ALA A 162 -57.94 -22.40 8.43
N LYS A 163 -56.68 -22.55 8.87
CA LYS A 163 -56.32 -22.53 10.29
C LYS A 163 -55.53 -21.27 10.62
N THR A 164 -55.87 -20.64 11.73
CA THR A 164 -55.10 -19.52 12.30
C THR A 164 -53.97 -20.07 13.17
N VAL A 165 -52.74 -19.63 12.94
CA VAL A 165 -51.53 -20.14 13.60
C VAL A 165 -50.62 -18.97 14.02
N PRO A 166 -49.99 -19.01 15.21
CA PRO A 166 -49.13 -17.92 15.69
C PRO A 166 -47.68 -17.96 15.18
N TRP A 167 -47.33 -18.91 14.32
CA TRP A 167 -45.99 -19.05 13.72
C TRP A 167 -46.00 -18.65 12.25
N ILE A 168 -44.84 -18.25 11.73
CA ILE A 168 -44.66 -17.89 10.33
C ILE A 168 -44.81 -19.15 9.47
N PRO A 169 -45.75 -19.21 8.52
CA PRO A 169 -45.88 -20.34 7.62
C PRO A 169 -44.82 -20.31 6.51
N TYR A 170 -44.19 -21.46 6.26
CA TYR A 170 -43.27 -21.60 5.13
C TYR A 170 -44.03 -21.68 3.81
N TYR A 171 -43.72 -20.76 2.90
CA TYR A 171 -44.12 -20.83 1.50
C TYR A 171 -42.91 -21.26 0.67
N GLY A 172 -43.00 -22.45 0.07
CA GLY A 172 -41.96 -22.93 -0.84
C GLY A 172 -41.67 -21.91 -1.95
N GLY A 173 -40.39 -21.71 -2.26
CA GLY A 173 -39.95 -20.71 -3.25
C GLY A 173 -39.66 -19.31 -2.69
N SER A 174 -39.64 -19.14 -1.37
CA SER A 174 -39.26 -17.86 -0.73
C SER A 174 -37.78 -17.49 -0.91
N ILE A 175 -36.90 -18.48 -1.06
CA ILE A 175 -35.47 -18.25 -1.35
C ILE A 175 -35.28 -18.13 -2.86
N MET A 176 -34.90 -16.94 -3.33
CA MET A 176 -34.62 -16.69 -4.74
C MET A 176 -33.32 -17.39 -5.18
N GLY A 177 -33.36 -18.04 -6.35
CA GLY A 177 -32.17 -18.58 -6.99
C GLY A 177 -31.30 -17.48 -7.62
N SER A 178 -29.99 -17.61 -7.51
CA SER A 178 -29.03 -16.80 -8.28
C SER A 178 -28.83 -17.39 -9.68
N GLN A 179 -28.71 -16.52 -10.68
CA GLN A 179 -28.39 -16.93 -12.06
C GLN A 179 -26.90 -17.17 -12.23
N TYR A 180 -26.09 -16.30 -11.61
CA TYR A 180 -24.64 -16.43 -11.54
C TYR A 180 -24.14 -16.34 -10.11
N TYR A 181 -22.94 -16.83 -9.88
CA TYR A 181 -22.16 -16.48 -8.69
C TYR A 181 -20.76 -16.01 -9.08
N ILE A 182 -20.21 -15.10 -8.28
CA ILE A 182 -18.83 -14.62 -8.40
C ILE A 182 -17.97 -15.35 -7.37
N THR A 183 -16.88 -15.97 -7.80
CA THR A 183 -15.89 -16.64 -6.95
C THR A 183 -14.47 -16.20 -7.33
N GLY A 184 -13.45 -16.59 -6.57
CA GLY A 184 -12.05 -16.23 -6.80
C GLY A 184 -11.36 -15.72 -5.54
N GLY A 185 -10.39 -14.83 -5.67
CA GLY A 185 -9.66 -14.30 -4.53
C GLY A 185 -8.61 -13.25 -4.86
N ILE A 186 -7.96 -12.77 -3.81
CA ILE A 186 -6.78 -11.91 -3.89
C ILE A 186 -5.57 -12.84 -3.95
N THR A 187 -4.87 -12.84 -5.07
CA THR A 187 -3.90 -13.89 -5.42
C THR A 187 -2.47 -13.38 -5.45
N GLU A 188 -2.27 -12.06 -5.50
CA GLU A 188 -0.94 -11.46 -5.55
C GLU A 188 -0.81 -10.34 -4.51
N LEU A 189 0.33 -10.36 -3.80
CA LEU A 189 0.83 -9.26 -2.98
C LEU A 189 2.36 -9.29 -3.03
N ASN A 190 2.93 -8.39 -3.84
CA ASN A 190 4.36 -8.28 -4.09
C ASN A 190 4.91 -6.98 -3.53
N TYR A 191 5.71 -7.08 -2.47
CA TYR A 191 6.41 -5.93 -1.90
C TYR A 191 7.67 -5.60 -2.69
N ASN A 192 8.03 -4.31 -2.76
CA ASN A 192 9.33 -3.85 -3.27
C ASN A 192 9.57 -4.20 -4.76
N VAL A 193 8.57 -3.97 -5.60
CA VAL A 193 8.63 -4.23 -7.05
C VAL A 193 9.66 -3.30 -7.70
N GLN A 194 9.63 -2.01 -7.36
CA GLN A 194 10.69 -1.05 -7.62
C GLN A 194 10.79 -0.07 -6.44
N SER A 195 11.95 -0.03 -5.80
CA SER A 195 12.29 1.03 -4.86
C SER A 195 13.42 1.87 -5.42
N GLY A 196 13.29 3.18 -5.26
CA GLY A 196 14.26 4.15 -5.76
C GLY A 196 14.32 5.35 -4.83
N GLY A 197 15.44 6.05 -4.84
CA GLY A 197 15.61 7.22 -3.98
C GLY A 197 16.93 7.91 -4.18
N VAL A 198 16.97 9.19 -3.85
CA VAL A 198 18.20 9.98 -3.83
C VAL A 198 18.46 10.38 -2.39
N GLN A 199 19.65 10.06 -1.92
CA GLN A 199 20.14 10.45 -0.61
C GLN A 199 21.36 11.32 -0.80
N PHE A 200 21.31 12.56 -0.31
CA PHE A 200 22.46 13.45 -0.30
C PHE A 200 22.84 13.71 1.16
N GLN A 201 24.07 13.37 1.54
CA GLN A 201 24.53 13.50 2.93
C GLN A 201 25.89 14.17 3.00
N VAL A 202 26.03 15.11 3.92
CA VAL A 202 27.32 15.67 4.36
C VAL A 202 27.37 15.48 5.88
N ASN A 203 28.34 14.70 6.39
CA ASN A 203 28.41 14.34 7.82
C ASN A 203 27.11 13.72 8.37
N ASN A 204 26.48 12.83 7.60
CA ASN A 204 25.17 12.19 7.89
C ASN A 204 23.98 13.17 8.00
N LEU A 205 24.19 14.45 7.70
CA LEU A 205 23.15 15.47 7.61
C LEU A 205 22.75 15.60 6.13
N GLY A 206 21.46 15.44 5.85
CA GLY A 206 20.94 15.79 4.54
C GLY A 206 19.58 15.18 4.20
N PRO A 207 19.03 15.59 3.05
CA PRO A 207 17.73 15.13 2.60
C PRO A 207 17.79 13.69 2.08
N GLU A 208 16.70 12.99 2.31
CA GLU A 208 16.43 11.66 1.79
C GLU A 208 15.04 11.64 1.14
N ASP A 209 14.98 11.11 -0.07
CA ASP A 209 13.74 10.88 -0.82
C ASP A 209 13.71 9.42 -1.27
N ARG A 210 12.67 8.67 -0.90
CA ARG A 210 12.47 7.27 -1.25
C ARG A 210 11.07 7.04 -1.79
N VAL A 211 10.97 6.21 -2.83
CA VAL A 211 9.72 5.71 -3.39
C VAL A 211 9.67 4.20 -3.20
N TYR A 212 8.52 3.70 -2.78
CA TYR A 212 8.22 2.28 -2.60
C TYR A 212 7.03 1.91 -3.48
N THR A 213 7.14 0.81 -4.22
CA THR A 213 6.01 0.25 -4.96
C THR A 213 5.70 -1.18 -4.53
N GLU A 214 4.42 -1.49 -4.47
CA GLU A 214 3.86 -2.78 -4.10
C GLU A 214 2.79 -3.13 -5.12
N ASP A 215 2.71 -4.38 -5.57
CA ASP A 215 1.64 -4.83 -6.47
C ASP A 215 0.65 -5.70 -5.71
N VAL A 216 -0.64 -5.49 -5.97
CA VAL A 216 -1.72 -6.33 -5.46
C VAL A 216 -2.52 -6.84 -6.65
N GLY A 217 -2.89 -8.12 -6.65
CA GLY A 217 -3.65 -8.75 -7.73
C GLY A 217 -4.83 -9.56 -7.26
N ILE A 218 -5.85 -9.64 -8.11
CA ILE A 218 -7.04 -10.44 -7.93
C ILE A 218 -7.30 -11.31 -9.15
N ASP A 219 -7.89 -12.48 -8.92
CA ASP A 219 -8.46 -13.33 -9.94
C ASP A 219 -9.90 -13.64 -9.56
N LEU A 220 -10.86 -13.28 -10.41
CA LEU A 220 -12.29 -13.53 -10.19
C LEU A 220 -12.92 -14.24 -11.38
N GLU A 221 -13.93 -15.05 -11.09
CA GLU A 221 -14.70 -15.82 -12.05
C GLU A 221 -16.19 -15.54 -11.87
N LEU A 222 -16.90 -15.39 -13.00
CA LEU A 222 -18.36 -15.41 -13.05
C LEU A 222 -18.80 -16.78 -13.55
N VAL A 223 -19.57 -17.49 -12.73
CA VAL A 223 -19.99 -18.87 -13.00
C VAL A 223 -21.50 -18.95 -13.09
N ASP A 224 -22.01 -19.66 -14.10
CA ASP A 224 -23.43 -19.96 -14.24
C ASP A 224 -23.88 -20.97 -13.17
N SER A 225 -24.87 -20.60 -12.35
CA SER A 225 -25.29 -21.40 -11.20
C SER A 225 -25.94 -22.74 -11.58
N LEU A 226 -26.43 -22.90 -12.81
CA LEU A 226 -27.11 -24.11 -13.26
C LEU A 226 -26.15 -25.09 -13.93
N THR A 227 -25.27 -24.57 -14.78
CA THR A 227 -24.35 -25.39 -15.60
C THR A 227 -22.96 -25.54 -14.96
N LEU A 228 -22.61 -24.69 -13.99
CA LEU A 228 -21.30 -24.57 -13.37
C LEU A 228 -20.15 -24.25 -14.35
N LEU A 229 -20.49 -23.75 -15.54
CA LEU A 229 -19.51 -23.31 -16.52
C LEU A 229 -19.07 -21.88 -16.19
N VAL A 230 -17.75 -21.65 -16.23
CA VAL A 230 -17.17 -20.31 -16.11
C VAL A 230 -17.52 -19.51 -17.36
N VAL A 231 -18.29 -18.45 -17.18
CA VAL A 231 -18.75 -17.56 -18.26
C VAL A 231 -17.69 -16.51 -18.58
N LYS A 232 -17.05 -15.97 -17.54
CA LYS A 232 -16.03 -14.93 -17.68
C LYS A 232 -15.03 -15.01 -16.53
N THR A 233 -13.76 -14.79 -16.84
CA THR A 233 -12.70 -14.59 -15.87
C THR A 233 -12.11 -13.18 -16.00
N VAL A 234 -11.66 -12.64 -14.88
CA VAL A 234 -10.91 -11.38 -14.80
C VAL A 234 -9.69 -11.60 -13.91
N SER A 235 -8.54 -11.14 -14.38
CA SER A 235 -7.28 -11.11 -13.64
C SER A 235 -6.77 -9.67 -13.70
N LEU A 236 -6.67 -9.02 -12.55
CA LEU A 236 -6.35 -7.59 -12.46
C LEU A 236 -5.24 -7.38 -11.43
N VAL A 237 -4.30 -6.50 -11.75
CA VAL A 237 -3.22 -6.08 -10.85
C VAL A 237 -3.23 -4.57 -10.73
N LYS A 238 -3.02 -4.07 -9.52
CA LYS A 238 -2.84 -2.66 -9.24
C LYS A 238 -1.54 -2.47 -8.47
N GLN A 239 -0.70 -1.61 -9.02
CA GLN A 239 0.45 -1.08 -8.31
C GLN A 239 0.01 0.01 -7.34
N LEU A 240 0.49 -0.10 -6.12
CA LEU A 240 0.38 0.84 -5.02
C LEU A 240 1.73 1.53 -4.86
N THR A 241 1.70 2.85 -4.74
CA THR A 241 2.91 3.66 -4.62
C THR A 241 2.91 4.43 -3.33
N GLY A 242 4.07 4.51 -2.68
CA GLY A 242 4.33 5.35 -1.53
C GLY A 242 5.62 6.12 -1.68
N TYR A 243 5.71 7.26 -1.00
CA TYR A 243 6.92 8.08 -0.93
C TYR A 243 7.25 8.45 0.51
N GLU A 244 8.53 8.59 0.79
CA GLU A 244 9.08 9.00 2.08
C GLU A 244 10.10 10.11 1.84
N VAL A 245 9.80 11.31 2.35
CA VAL A 245 10.73 12.45 2.34
C VAL A 245 11.16 12.70 3.77
N GLY A 246 12.46 12.59 4.03
CA GLY A 246 13.04 12.71 5.36
C GLY A 246 14.24 13.66 5.39
N PHE A 247 14.47 14.24 6.56
CA PHE A 247 15.67 15.00 6.89
C PHE A 247 16.19 14.49 8.25
N ASN A 248 17.44 14.06 8.27
CA ASN A 248 18.06 13.50 9.46
C ASN A 248 19.14 14.45 9.99
N ILE A 249 19.03 14.86 11.25
CA ILE A 249 19.95 15.78 11.91
C ILE A 249 20.69 15.04 13.03
N PHE A 250 22.02 14.98 12.90
CA PHE A 250 22.91 14.50 13.94
C PHE A 250 23.76 15.64 14.49
N GLN A 251 23.73 15.83 15.81
CA GLN A 251 24.62 16.79 16.46
C GLN A 251 25.23 16.18 17.72
N PHE A 252 26.55 16.32 17.86
CA PHE A 252 27.26 15.99 19.08
C PHE A 252 27.27 17.21 20.01
N PHE A 253 26.80 17.02 21.24
CA PHE A 253 27.06 17.96 22.34
C PHE A 253 27.84 17.21 23.42
N GLY A 254 29.15 17.49 23.49
CA GLY A 254 30.06 16.77 24.39
C GLY A 254 30.22 15.30 23.98
N SER A 255 29.90 14.37 24.88
CA SER A 255 29.94 12.92 24.66
C SER A 255 28.61 12.31 24.18
N ASN A 256 27.57 13.12 23.99
CA ASN A 256 26.23 12.65 23.69
C ASN A 256 25.86 12.94 22.22
N LEU A 257 25.26 11.94 21.55
CA LEU A 257 24.75 12.03 20.19
C LEU A 257 23.25 12.32 20.23
N TYR A 258 22.83 13.41 19.58
CA TYR A 258 21.43 13.78 19.44
C TYR A 258 21.02 13.54 17.99
N ASN A 259 19.94 12.79 17.81
CA ASN A 259 19.35 12.48 16.51
C ASN A 259 17.94 13.06 16.44
N LEU A 260 17.68 13.91 15.45
CA LEU A 260 16.37 14.45 15.13
C LEU A 260 16.01 14.07 13.68
N ASN A 261 15.07 13.15 13.54
CA ASN A 261 14.48 12.77 12.25
C ASN A 261 13.19 13.55 12.03
N ILE A 262 13.13 14.29 10.93
CA ILE A 262 11.94 15.05 10.51
C ILE A 262 11.58 14.55 9.12
N GLY A 263 10.42 13.91 8.96
CA GLY A 263 10.02 13.37 7.66
C GLY A 263 8.53 13.15 7.54
N ASN A 264 8.06 13.04 6.29
CA ASN A 264 6.71 12.66 5.94
C ASN A 264 6.76 11.41 5.08
N LYS A 265 5.98 10.40 5.46
CA LYS A 265 5.77 9.18 4.68
C LYS A 265 4.30 9.10 4.30
N SER A 266 4.02 8.98 3.01
CA SER A 266 2.67 8.84 2.49
C SER A 266 2.62 7.68 1.51
N GLN A 267 1.65 6.79 1.69
CA GLN A 267 1.51 5.58 0.87
C GLN A 267 0.04 5.41 0.46
N GLU A 268 -0.19 4.89 -0.74
CA GLU A 268 -1.52 4.46 -1.13
C GLU A 268 -2.02 3.36 -0.17
N PRO A 269 -3.21 3.46 0.43
CA PRO A 269 -3.72 2.42 1.32
C PRO A 269 -3.97 1.11 0.58
N ALA A 270 -3.36 0.01 1.04
CA ALA A 270 -3.49 -1.29 0.39
C ALA A 270 -4.94 -1.79 0.29
N GLN A 271 -5.73 -1.59 1.34
CA GLN A 271 -7.14 -1.99 1.39
C GLN A 271 -8.00 -1.16 0.42
N LEU A 272 -7.62 0.09 0.12
CA LEU A 272 -8.25 0.87 -0.94
C LEU A 272 -7.88 0.31 -2.32
N GLY A 273 -6.62 -0.10 -2.51
CA GLY A 273 -6.16 -0.78 -3.72
C GLY A 273 -6.94 -2.06 -4.02
N VAL A 274 -7.03 -2.97 -3.05
CA VAL A 274 -7.83 -4.21 -3.13
C VAL A 274 -9.28 -3.90 -3.47
N ARG A 275 -9.88 -2.95 -2.77
CA ARG A 275 -11.28 -2.57 -3.03
C ARG A 275 -11.48 -2.04 -4.45
N THR A 276 -10.56 -1.23 -4.94
CA THR A 276 -10.60 -0.67 -6.30
C THR A 276 -10.51 -1.78 -7.34
N LEU A 277 -9.61 -2.75 -7.14
CA LEU A 277 -9.49 -3.94 -7.98
C LEU A 277 -10.78 -4.76 -8.01
N LEU A 278 -11.33 -5.08 -6.84
CA LEU A 278 -12.56 -5.88 -6.72
C LEU A 278 -13.75 -5.16 -7.36
N GLU A 279 -13.86 -3.85 -7.19
CA GLU A 279 -14.91 -3.04 -7.83
C GLU A 279 -14.79 -3.01 -9.36
N GLU A 280 -13.57 -2.92 -9.90
CA GLU A 280 -13.34 -3.05 -11.33
C GLU A 280 -13.64 -4.45 -11.85
N GLY A 281 -13.23 -5.49 -11.12
CA GLY A 281 -13.54 -6.88 -11.41
C GLY A 281 -15.04 -7.10 -11.50
N VAL A 282 -15.80 -6.62 -10.51
CA VAL A 282 -17.27 -6.66 -10.49
C VAL A 282 -17.86 -5.95 -11.70
N LEU A 283 -17.39 -4.74 -12.03
CA LEU A 283 -17.86 -4.00 -13.21
C LEU A 283 -17.70 -4.85 -14.49
N ARG A 284 -16.51 -5.41 -14.72
CA ARG A 284 -16.22 -6.23 -15.91
C ARG A 284 -17.07 -7.51 -15.95
N LEU A 285 -17.25 -8.19 -14.83
CA LEU A 285 -18.05 -9.42 -14.74
C LEU A 285 -19.54 -9.15 -14.95
N VAL A 286 -20.10 -8.13 -14.29
CA VAL A 286 -21.52 -7.77 -14.45
C VAL A 286 -21.80 -7.27 -15.85
N ALA A 287 -20.93 -6.42 -16.42
CA ALA A 287 -21.06 -5.99 -17.81
C ALA A 287 -21.09 -7.19 -18.78
N SER A 288 -20.23 -8.19 -18.56
CA SER A 288 -20.24 -9.43 -19.35
C SER A 288 -21.56 -10.20 -19.20
N ALA A 289 -22.10 -10.34 -17.98
CA ALA A 289 -23.36 -11.03 -17.74
C ALA A 289 -24.55 -10.31 -18.41
N GLU A 290 -24.53 -8.98 -18.39
CA GLU A 290 -25.55 -8.12 -18.99
C GLU A 290 -25.35 -7.92 -20.50
N ASN A 291 -24.30 -8.49 -21.09
CA ASN A 291 -23.92 -8.31 -22.50
C ASN A 291 -23.72 -6.82 -22.87
N LEU A 292 -23.05 -6.07 -22.00
CA LEU A 292 -22.69 -4.67 -22.18
C LEU A 292 -21.16 -4.52 -22.32
N PRO A 293 -20.67 -3.59 -23.16
CA PRO A 293 -19.24 -3.30 -23.24
C PRO A 293 -18.78 -2.56 -21.98
N PRO A 294 -17.76 -3.04 -21.24
CA PRO A 294 -17.30 -2.38 -20.01
C PRO A 294 -16.45 -1.13 -20.26
N GLU A 295 -15.79 -1.01 -21.41
CA GLU A 295 -14.76 -0.01 -21.69
C GLU A 295 -15.25 1.45 -21.56
N PRO A 296 -16.45 1.83 -22.06
CA PRO A 296 -16.94 3.20 -21.94
C PRO A 296 -17.09 3.65 -20.48
N CYS A 297 -17.57 2.76 -19.60
CA CYS A 297 -17.71 3.07 -18.19
C CYS A 297 -16.37 3.01 -17.45
N LEU A 298 -15.48 2.07 -17.81
CA LEU A 298 -14.13 2.01 -17.24
C LEU A 298 -13.31 3.28 -17.53
N ALA A 299 -13.55 3.95 -18.66
CA ALA A 299 -12.91 5.22 -18.98
C ALA A 299 -13.28 6.37 -18.01
N LEU A 300 -14.34 6.20 -17.20
CA LEU A 300 -14.75 7.14 -16.15
C LEU A 300 -14.08 6.85 -14.79
N ALA A 301 -13.34 5.74 -14.66
CA ALA A 301 -12.54 5.48 -13.48
C ALA A 301 -11.45 6.55 -13.34
N THR A 302 -11.25 7.04 -12.13
CA THR A 302 -10.34 8.17 -11.88
C THR A 302 -8.96 7.71 -11.40
N GLY A 303 -7.96 8.60 -11.49
CA GLY A 303 -6.66 8.41 -10.82
C GLY A 303 -6.64 8.91 -9.36
N TRP A 304 -7.77 9.40 -8.85
CA TRP A 304 -7.93 9.99 -7.51
C TRP A 304 -9.21 9.48 -6.84
N ILE A 305 -9.38 9.74 -5.55
CA ILE A 305 -10.59 9.38 -4.81
C ILE A 305 -11.65 10.48 -4.98
N PRO A 306 -12.77 10.22 -5.69
CA PRO A 306 -13.86 11.18 -5.78
C PRO A 306 -14.58 11.37 -4.44
N LYS A 307 -15.27 12.50 -4.26
CA LYS A 307 -16.06 12.80 -3.05
C LYS A 307 -17.56 12.57 -3.25
N LYS A 308 -17.91 11.68 -4.18
CA LYS A 308 -19.30 11.31 -4.49
C LYS A 308 -19.45 9.78 -4.47
N THR A 309 -20.58 9.29 -3.99
CA THR A 309 -20.94 7.87 -4.08
C THR A 309 -21.38 7.50 -5.49
N ALA A 310 -21.41 6.21 -5.82
CA ALA A 310 -21.91 5.74 -7.11
C ALA A 310 -23.40 6.11 -7.31
N GLU A 311 -24.20 6.06 -6.25
CA GLU A 311 -25.62 6.43 -6.29
C GLU A 311 -25.81 7.94 -6.53
N GLN A 312 -24.90 8.77 -6.03
CA GLN A 312 -24.92 10.21 -6.31
C GLN A 312 -24.59 10.49 -7.78
N TYR A 313 -23.56 9.84 -8.33
CA TYR A 313 -23.27 9.92 -9.77
C TYR A 313 -24.45 9.45 -10.62
N LEU A 314 -25.05 8.31 -10.28
CA LEU A 314 -26.20 7.77 -11.00
C LEU A 314 -27.39 8.74 -11.01
N LYS A 315 -27.70 9.35 -9.87
CA LYS A 315 -28.77 10.37 -9.78
C LYS A 315 -28.49 11.60 -10.63
N GLU A 316 -27.23 12.05 -10.69
CA GLU A 316 -26.83 13.18 -11.52
C GLU A 316 -26.96 12.87 -13.01
N ASP A 317 -26.52 11.69 -13.45
CA ASP A 317 -26.64 11.25 -14.84
C ASP A 317 -28.12 11.11 -15.25
N GLN A 318 -28.95 10.53 -14.39
CA GLN A 318 -30.39 10.44 -14.61
C GLN A 318 -31.06 11.82 -14.68
N ALA A 319 -30.66 12.75 -13.80
CA ALA A 319 -31.18 14.12 -13.83
C ALA A 319 -30.80 14.85 -15.11
N ALA A 320 -29.57 14.66 -15.61
CA ALA A 320 -29.12 15.22 -16.88
C ALA A 320 -29.89 14.62 -18.08
N ASN A 321 -30.16 13.31 -18.08
CA ASN A 321 -30.90 12.63 -19.13
C ASN A 321 -32.40 12.99 -19.15
N ASN A 322 -32.97 13.34 -18.00
CA ASN A 322 -34.36 13.75 -17.86
C ASN A 322 -34.58 15.27 -17.96
N ALA A 323 -33.51 16.06 -18.12
CA ALA A 323 -33.62 17.49 -18.32
C ALA A 323 -34.28 17.79 -19.68
N PRO A 324 -35.26 18.71 -19.76
CA PRO A 324 -35.84 19.12 -21.03
C PRO A 324 -34.73 19.56 -21.98
N ALA A 325 -34.78 19.09 -23.24
CA ALA A 325 -33.83 19.53 -24.25
C ALA A 325 -33.76 21.07 -24.27
N PRO A 326 -32.57 21.69 -24.32
CA PRO A 326 -32.45 23.13 -24.38
C PRO A 326 -33.28 23.63 -25.57
N ALA A 327 -34.08 24.68 -25.34
CA ALA A 327 -34.90 25.28 -26.38
C ALA A 327 -34.03 25.56 -27.63
N PRO A 328 -34.53 25.27 -28.85
CA PRO A 328 -33.77 25.54 -30.06
C PRO A 328 -33.28 26.99 -30.04
N ALA A 329 -31.99 27.18 -30.32
CA ALA A 329 -31.40 28.51 -30.38
C ALA A 329 -32.26 29.40 -31.30
N PRO A 330 -32.54 30.66 -30.93
CA PRO A 330 -33.32 31.55 -31.77
C PRO A 330 -32.68 31.60 -33.16
N ALA A 331 -33.48 31.31 -34.19
CA ALA A 331 -33.02 31.38 -35.57
C ALA A 331 -32.35 32.74 -35.80
N PRO A 332 -31.19 32.79 -36.47
CA PRO A 332 -30.52 34.06 -36.74
C PRO A 332 -31.51 34.96 -37.48
N MET A 333 -31.76 36.15 -36.93
CA MET A 333 -32.57 37.16 -37.59
C MET A 333 -31.96 37.44 -38.97
N PRO A 334 -32.77 37.66 -40.03
CA PRO A 334 -32.24 37.99 -41.33
C PRO A 334 -31.42 39.28 -41.20
N MET A 335 -30.10 39.19 -41.42
CA MET A 335 -29.25 40.37 -41.52
C MET A 335 -29.77 41.20 -42.70
N ALA A 336 -30.09 42.46 -42.43
CA ALA A 336 -30.38 43.43 -43.48
C ALA A 336 -29.24 43.44 -44.50
N ALA A 337 -29.59 43.40 -45.79
CA ALA A 337 -28.65 43.35 -46.89
C ALA A 337 -27.64 44.51 -46.80
N VAL A 338 -26.37 44.17 -46.63
CA VAL A 338 -25.25 45.11 -46.77
C VAL A 338 -25.06 45.39 -48.25
N ALA A 339 -25.00 46.67 -48.62
CA ALA A 339 -24.81 47.14 -49.98
C ALA A 339 -23.50 46.60 -50.61
N PRO A 340 -23.46 46.38 -51.95
CA PRO A 340 -22.30 45.80 -52.61
C PRO A 340 -21.07 46.73 -52.55
N PRO A 341 -19.85 46.17 -52.42
CA PRO A 341 -18.61 46.95 -52.43
C PRO A 341 -18.28 47.46 -53.84
N PRO A 342 -17.53 48.58 -53.96
CA PRO A 342 -17.11 49.13 -55.25
C PRO A 342 -16.05 48.23 -55.93
N PRO A 343 -15.95 48.29 -57.28
CA PRO A 343 -15.09 47.40 -58.05
C PRO A 343 -13.60 47.70 -57.86
N THR A 344 -12.81 46.64 -57.72
CA THR A 344 -11.34 46.64 -57.64
C THR A 344 -10.68 46.89 -59.00
N PRO A 345 -9.55 47.65 -59.07
CA PRO A 345 -8.79 47.80 -60.30
C PRO A 345 -7.92 46.57 -60.60
N VAL A 346 -7.87 46.18 -61.87
CA VAL A 346 -6.99 45.14 -62.43
C VAL A 346 -5.59 45.72 -62.64
N ALA A 347 -4.55 45.02 -62.17
CA ALA A 347 -3.15 45.29 -62.50
C ALA A 347 -2.47 44.04 -63.08
N ALA A 348 -1.62 44.27 -64.08
CA ALA A 348 -1.01 43.32 -65.02
C ALA A 348 0.21 42.56 -64.43
N PRO A 349 0.78 41.54 -65.13
CA PRO A 349 1.55 40.45 -64.54
C PRO A 349 3.03 40.79 -64.29
N ALA A 350 3.61 40.19 -63.25
CA ALA A 350 5.04 40.27 -62.94
C ALA A 350 5.72 38.88 -62.96
N ALA A 351 7.01 38.92 -63.29
CA ALA A 351 7.91 37.92 -63.86
C ALA A 351 8.20 36.63 -63.05
N PRO A 352 8.73 35.57 -63.71
CA PRO A 352 9.03 34.29 -63.06
C PRO A 352 10.25 34.35 -62.12
N PRO A 353 10.29 33.48 -61.09
CA PRO A 353 11.37 33.47 -60.09
C PRO A 353 12.68 32.87 -60.64
N PRO A 354 13.83 33.24 -60.06
CA PRO A 354 15.14 32.75 -60.48
C PRO A 354 15.39 31.31 -60.00
N VAL A 355 16.08 30.56 -60.85
CA VAL A 355 16.63 29.21 -60.63
C VAL A 355 17.75 29.29 -59.59
N VAL A 356 17.70 28.43 -58.57
CA VAL A 356 18.77 28.27 -57.59
C VAL A 356 19.38 26.88 -57.75
N GLU A 357 20.70 26.85 -57.93
CA GLU A 357 21.53 25.68 -58.19
C GLU A 357 21.50 24.62 -57.09
N ALA A 358 21.60 23.37 -57.54
CA ALA A 358 21.74 22.19 -56.71
C ALA A 358 23.13 22.16 -56.02
N VAL A 359 23.12 22.04 -54.69
CA VAL A 359 24.32 21.68 -53.91
C VAL A 359 24.23 20.20 -53.54
N ALA A 360 25.36 19.53 -53.72
CA ALA A 360 25.53 18.08 -53.75
C ALA A 360 25.20 17.35 -52.43
N THR A 361 24.62 16.17 -52.61
CA THR A 361 24.41 15.11 -51.62
C THR A 361 25.74 14.50 -51.13
N PRO A 362 25.92 14.27 -49.82
CA PRO A 362 26.85 13.27 -49.34
C PRO A 362 26.20 11.86 -49.38
N LYS A 363 27.06 10.90 -49.74
CA LYS A 363 26.84 9.45 -49.88
C LYS A 363 26.50 8.78 -48.53
N PRO A 364 25.81 7.63 -48.50
CA PRO A 364 25.51 6.91 -47.27
C PRO A 364 26.79 6.36 -46.64
N GLU A 365 27.03 6.68 -45.38
CA GLU A 365 28.05 6.06 -44.56
C GLU A 365 27.39 4.98 -43.68
N GLU A 366 27.93 3.78 -43.79
CA GLU A 366 27.50 2.52 -43.21
C GLU A 366 27.71 2.55 -41.68
N VAL A 367 26.62 2.60 -40.91
CA VAL A 367 26.68 2.45 -39.45
C VAL A 367 26.29 1.02 -39.09
N THR A 368 27.30 0.25 -38.75
CA THR A 368 27.26 -1.09 -38.15
C THR A 368 26.32 -1.17 -36.95
N ALA A 369 25.44 -2.17 -36.97
CA ALA A 369 24.57 -2.56 -35.87
C ALA A 369 25.37 -2.96 -34.61
N PRO A 370 24.94 -2.62 -33.39
CA PRO A 370 25.43 -3.28 -32.19
C PRO A 370 24.85 -4.69 -32.08
N ALA A 371 25.74 -5.65 -31.88
CA ALA A 371 25.47 -7.08 -31.76
C ALA A 371 24.57 -7.44 -30.57
N ALA A 372 23.65 -8.37 -30.81
CA ALA A 372 22.94 -9.11 -29.77
C ALA A 372 23.91 -9.94 -28.92
N PRO A 373 23.74 -10.03 -27.58
CA PRO A 373 24.43 -11.03 -26.80
C PRO A 373 23.82 -12.42 -27.06
N ALA A 374 24.70 -13.36 -27.39
CA ALA A 374 24.39 -14.74 -27.73
C ALA A 374 23.74 -15.52 -26.58
N ALA A 375 22.88 -16.45 -26.98
CA ALA A 375 22.26 -17.47 -26.17
C ALA A 375 23.28 -18.35 -25.43
N THR A 376 23.04 -18.58 -24.15
CA THR A 376 23.73 -19.59 -23.34
C THR A 376 22.95 -20.92 -23.36
N PRO A 377 23.61 -22.09 -23.36
CA PRO A 377 22.96 -23.39 -23.56
C PRO A 377 22.18 -23.87 -22.33
N PRO A 378 21.16 -24.76 -22.50
CA PRO A 378 20.42 -25.31 -21.38
C PRO A 378 21.20 -26.45 -20.72
N ALA A 379 21.12 -26.55 -19.41
CA ALA A 379 21.60 -27.68 -18.61
C ALA A 379 20.43 -28.23 -17.75
N PRO A 380 20.47 -29.52 -17.35
CA PRO A 380 19.38 -30.45 -17.61
C PRO A 380 18.40 -30.65 -16.45
N THR A 381 17.23 -31.17 -16.81
CA THR A 381 16.19 -31.78 -15.98
C THR A 381 16.74 -32.90 -15.09
N PRO A 382 16.26 -33.02 -13.85
CA PRO A 382 16.16 -34.31 -13.19
C PRO A 382 14.72 -34.83 -13.19
N ALA A 383 14.62 -36.11 -13.49
CA ALA A 383 13.41 -36.91 -13.50
C ALA A 383 12.78 -37.09 -12.11
N ALA A 384 11.51 -37.48 -12.15
CA ALA A 384 10.72 -37.98 -11.03
C ALA A 384 11.39 -39.15 -10.29
N SER A 385 11.18 -39.21 -8.97
CA SER A 385 11.20 -40.45 -8.21
C SER A 385 10.21 -40.35 -7.05
N ASN A 386 9.27 -41.29 -7.05
CA ASN A 386 8.33 -41.57 -5.98
C ASN A 386 9.08 -42.06 -4.74
N VAL A 387 8.70 -41.56 -3.55
CA VAL A 387 8.67 -42.37 -2.32
C VAL A 387 7.46 -41.95 -1.49
N SER A 388 6.48 -42.85 -1.39
CA SER A 388 5.50 -42.89 -0.31
C SER A 388 6.13 -43.45 0.95
N THR A 389 5.85 -42.86 2.13
CA THR A 389 5.29 -43.57 3.30
C THR A 389 4.86 -42.60 4.39
N ALA A 390 3.67 -42.88 4.93
CA ALA A 390 2.99 -42.21 6.03
C ALA A 390 3.72 -42.34 7.39
N VAL A 391 3.36 -41.50 8.38
CA VAL A 391 2.67 -41.90 9.64
C VAL A 391 2.14 -40.64 10.36
N ALA A 392 0.97 -40.82 10.98
CA ALA A 392 0.11 -39.90 11.70
C ALA A 392 0.66 -39.28 13.00
N ALA A 393 0.08 -38.15 13.41
CA ALA A 393 -0.79 -38.01 14.60
C ALA A 393 -0.70 -36.59 15.22
N ALA A 394 -1.87 -35.97 15.40
CA ALA A 394 -2.13 -34.77 16.20
C ALA A 394 -2.18 -35.10 17.72
N PRO A 395 -2.67 -34.21 18.59
CA PRO A 395 -2.19 -32.87 18.96
C PRO A 395 -1.90 -32.78 20.48
N ALA A 396 -1.25 -31.71 20.95
CA ALA A 396 -1.23 -31.40 22.39
C ALA A 396 -1.46 -29.90 22.61
N THR A 397 -2.68 -29.61 23.04
CA THR A 397 -3.11 -28.43 23.80
C THR A 397 -2.23 -28.18 25.02
N LEU A 398 -1.95 -26.92 25.35
CA LEU A 398 -1.88 -26.54 26.77
C LEU A 398 -2.31 -25.08 27.02
N ASN A 399 -3.04 -24.96 28.12
CA ASN A 399 -3.83 -23.85 28.62
C ASN A 399 -3.04 -22.62 29.08
N SER A 400 -3.79 -21.52 29.11
CA SER A 400 -3.56 -20.21 29.73
C SER A 400 -3.52 -20.19 31.26
N GLN A 401 -3.02 -19.05 31.80
CA GLN A 401 -3.11 -18.51 33.19
C GLN A 401 -2.00 -19.04 34.15
N THR A 402 -1.27 -18.25 34.97
CA THR A 402 -1.56 -16.98 35.67
C THR A 402 -0.29 -16.42 36.34
N SER A 403 -0.09 -15.10 36.28
CA SER A 403 0.40 -14.15 37.31
C SER A 403 1.56 -14.46 38.29
N SER A 404 2.40 -13.42 38.47
CA SER A 404 3.08 -12.92 39.70
C SER A 404 4.61 -13.14 39.79
N ALA A 405 5.33 -12.02 39.93
CA ALA A 405 6.76 -11.92 40.32
C ALA A 405 6.99 -12.41 41.79
N PRO A 406 8.21 -12.36 42.37
CA PRO A 406 9.57 -12.17 41.84
C PRO A 406 10.57 -13.27 42.33
N ILE A 407 11.61 -13.63 41.57
CA ILE A 407 12.80 -14.31 42.14
C ILE A 407 14.07 -13.76 41.48
N GLN A 408 14.88 -13.07 42.27
CA GLN A 408 16.30 -12.83 42.02
C GLN A 408 17.05 -14.16 42.15
N ASN A 409 17.83 -14.52 41.13
CA ASN A 409 19.27 -14.78 41.25
C ASN A 409 19.85 -15.38 39.95
N GLY A 410 20.97 -14.83 39.52
CA GLY A 410 21.81 -15.41 38.47
C GLY A 410 22.10 -14.49 37.30
N ALA A 411 22.55 -13.27 37.55
CA ALA A 411 23.22 -12.48 36.53
C ALA A 411 24.42 -13.27 35.98
N MET A 412 24.38 -13.62 34.68
CA MET A 412 25.58 -13.47 33.86
C MET A 412 25.50 -12.07 33.27
N GLU A 413 26.04 -11.13 34.02
CA GLU A 413 26.50 -9.86 33.52
C GLU A 413 27.41 -10.14 32.31
N ALA A 414 27.07 -9.60 31.14
CA ALA A 414 27.90 -9.72 29.95
C ALA A 414 29.29 -9.14 30.29
N PRO A 415 30.40 -9.78 29.86
CA PRO A 415 31.74 -9.26 30.16
C PRO A 415 31.86 -7.83 29.61
N SER A 416 32.46 -6.95 30.40
CA SER A 416 32.88 -5.62 29.97
C SER A 416 33.80 -5.74 28.73
N GLY A 417 33.22 -5.52 27.54
CA GLY A 417 33.91 -5.68 26.25
C GLY A 417 33.14 -6.43 25.15
N GLN A 418 31.89 -6.84 25.38
CA GLN A 418 31.01 -7.41 24.35
C GLN A 418 29.89 -6.45 23.93
N SER A 419 29.74 -6.24 22.61
CA SER A 419 28.62 -5.55 22.00
C SER A 419 27.75 -6.55 21.24
N VAL A 420 26.43 -6.49 21.42
CA VAL A 420 25.49 -7.38 20.73
C VAL A 420 24.80 -6.60 19.62
N VAL A 421 24.78 -7.18 18.42
CA VAL A 421 24.11 -6.63 17.23
C VAL A 421 23.03 -7.62 16.82
N LYS A 422 21.77 -7.19 16.86
CA LYS A 422 20.65 -8.04 16.50
C LYS A 422 20.25 -7.79 15.05
N PHE A 423 19.83 -8.86 14.40
CA PHE A 423 19.21 -8.83 13.09
C PHE A 423 17.75 -9.18 13.23
N ASP A 424 16.91 -8.47 12.48
CA ASP A 424 15.53 -8.87 12.27
C ASP A 424 15.45 -10.15 11.42
N TYR A 425 14.29 -10.80 11.43
CA TYR A 425 14.05 -12.03 10.69
C TYR A 425 14.35 -11.85 9.20
N GLY A 426 15.25 -12.68 8.64
CA GLY A 426 15.62 -12.61 7.22
C GLY A 426 16.43 -11.37 6.82
N ALA A 427 16.67 -10.42 7.72
CA ALA A 427 17.40 -9.20 7.41
C ALA A 427 18.89 -9.48 7.16
N THR A 428 19.45 -8.86 6.13
CA THR A 428 20.88 -8.90 5.80
C THR A 428 21.64 -7.71 6.34
N ASP A 429 20.94 -6.61 6.61
CA ASP A 429 21.50 -5.34 7.04
C ASP A 429 21.13 -5.01 8.48
N VAL A 430 21.97 -4.19 9.11
CA VAL A 430 21.74 -3.72 10.47
C VAL A 430 20.73 -2.58 10.42
N THR A 431 19.50 -2.85 10.86
CA THR A 431 18.37 -1.90 10.90
C THR A 431 18.34 -1.12 12.23
N GLY A 432 17.51 -0.07 12.29
CA GLY A 432 17.48 0.91 13.38
C GLY A 432 17.32 0.32 14.78
N GLY A 433 18.17 0.77 15.72
CA GLY A 433 18.25 0.32 17.12
C GLY A 433 19.67 -0.11 17.49
N ASP A 434 20.25 -1.05 16.74
CA ASP A 434 21.55 -1.65 17.04
C ASP A 434 22.75 -0.97 16.34
N MET A 435 22.48 0.03 15.50
CA MET A 435 23.52 0.92 14.99
C MET A 435 24.24 1.66 16.12
N ALA A 436 23.54 1.96 17.21
CA ALA A 436 24.14 2.52 18.43
C ALA A 436 25.09 1.53 19.12
N ALA A 437 24.78 0.22 19.09
CA ALA A 437 25.66 -0.82 19.60
C ALA A 437 26.95 -0.94 18.76
N LEU A 438 26.85 -0.77 17.44
CA LEU A 438 28.01 -0.68 16.56
C LEU A 438 28.82 0.61 16.75
N ASP A 439 28.17 1.75 16.99
CA ASP A 439 28.85 3.01 17.32
C ASP A 439 29.66 2.87 18.62
N GLN A 440 29.07 2.24 19.64
CA GLN A 440 29.72 1.97 20.91
C GLN A 440 30.87 0.95 20.76
N ALA A 441 30.66 -0.11 19.97
CA ALA A 441 31.69 -1.09 19.66
C ALA A 441 32.88 -0.44 18.95
N ALA A 442 32.63 0.40 17.94
CA ALA A 442 33.66 1.10 17.20
C ALA A 442 34.42 2.11 18.07
N ALA A 443 33.72 2.85 18.94
CA ALA A 443 34.36 3.79 19.87
C ALA A 443 35.31 3.06 20.84
N THR A 444 34.89 1.90 21.35
CA THR A 444 35.69 1.08 22.27
C THR A 444 36.84 0.38 21.55
N ALA A 445 36.59 -0.10 20.32
CA ALA A 445 37.58 -0.78 19.47
C ALA A 445 38.81 0.08 19.17
N ARG A 446 38.69 1.41 19.14
CA ARG A 446 39.83 2.35 18.94
C ARG A 446 40.87 2.30 20.05
N GLN A 447 40.50 1.81 21.24
CA GLN A 447 41.38 1.78 22.41
C GLN A 447 41.73 0.35 22.83
N HIS A 448 40.76 -0.58 22.73
CA HIS A 448 40.92 -1.98 23.13
C HIS A 448 40.15 -2.91 22.20
N PRO A 449 40.60 -4.15 21.97
CA PRO A 449 39.82 -5.16 21.24
C PRO A 449 38.42 -5.38 21.84
N VAL A 450 37.40 -5.45 20.98
CA VAL A 450 35.99 -5.64 21.34
C VAL A 450 35.44 -6.88 20.64
N GLN A 451 34.60 -7.63 21.33
CA GLN A 451 33.86 -8.74 20.75
C GLN A 451 32.47 -8.26 20.32
N VAL A 452 32.09 -8.52 19.07
CA VAL A 452 30.77 -8.19 18.54
C VAL A 452 30.01 -9.49 18.28
N VAL A 453 28.96 -9.73 19.06
CA VAL A 453 28.10 -10.91 18.94
C VAL A 453 26.96 -10.59 18.00
N LEU A 454 26.80 -11.36 16.93
CA LEU A 454 25.66 -11.24 16.01
C LEU A 454 24.57 -12.21 16.45
N THR A 455 23.36 -11.71 16.65
CA THR A 455 22.19 -12.51 17.02
C THR A 455 21.05 -12.34 16.01
N ALA A 456 20.26 -13.37 15.82
CA ALA A 456 19.04 -13.34 14.99
C ALA A 456 17.88 -14.02 15.73
N PRO A 457 16.62 -13.94 15.26
CA PRO A 457 15.49 -14.54 15.94
C PRO A 457 15.60 -16.06 15.98
N ALA A 458 15.23 -16.68 17.10
CA ALA A 458 15.32 -18.14 17.26
C ALA A 458 14.40 -18.94 16.33
N ASN A 459 13.33 -18.32 15.81
CA ASN A 459 12.40 -18.93 14.84
C ASN A 459 12.91 -18.87 13.38
N GLU A 460 14.12 -18.36 13.15
CA GLU A 460 14.74 -18.29 11.83
C GLU A 460 15.32 -19.66 11.43
N SER A 461 14.45 -20.53 10.89
CA SER A 461 14.76 -21.89 10.43
C SER A 461 14.80 -21.96 8.90
N TRP A 462 16.00 -21.78 8.33
CA TRP A 462 16.22 -21.84 6.89
C TRP A 462 17.02 -23.08 6.46
N ALA A 463 16.85 -23.47 5.19
CA ALA A 463 17.71 -24.46 4.54
C ALA A 463 19.20 -24.06 4.67
N PRO A 464 20.16 -25.02 4.77
CA PRO A 464 21.57 -24.72 5.00
C PRO A 464 22.18 -23.70 4.04
N SER A 465 21.80 -23.74 2.76
CA SER A 465 22.26 -22.80 1.73
C SER A 465 21.83 -21.36 2.01
N LYS A 466 20.57 -21.14 2.40
CA LYS A 466 20.04 -19.81 2.73
C LYS A 466 20.62 -19.27 4.04
N ARG A 467 20.88 -20.13 5.05
CA ARG A 467 21.59 -19.74 6.29
C ARG A 467 22.99 -19.21 5.99
N MET A 468 23.73 -19.88 5.11
CA MET A 468 25.07 -19.44 4.70
C MET A 468 25.04 -18.10 3.95
N GLN A 469 24.05 -17.89 3.08
CA GLN A 469 23.86 -16.61 2.40
C GLN A 469 23.59 -15.48 3.38
N LEU A 470 22.68 -15.67 4.34
CA LEU A 470 22.34 -14.67 5.36
C LEU A 470 23.53 -14.39 6.27
N LEU A 471 24.23 -15.42 6.75
CA LEU A 471 25.43 -15.27 7.59
C LEU A 471 26.50 -14.43 6.88
N THR A 472 26.77 -14.73 5.61
CA THR A 472 27.77 -14.01 4.80
C THR A 472 27.37 -12.55 4.61
N ALA A 473 26.10 -12.30 4.26
CA ALA A 473 25.58 -10.96 4.04
C ALA A 473 25.60 -10.12 5.33
N ARG A 474 25.21 -10.70 6.48
CA ARG A 474 25.22 -10.04 7.79
C ARG A 474 26.62 -9.67 8.25
N ILE A 475 27.58 -10.59 8.11
CA ILE A 475 28.99 -10.31 8.44
C ILE A 475 29.53 -9.20 7.52
N ALA A 476 29.21 -9.23 6.22
CA ALA A 476 29.63 -8.19 5.29
C ALA A 476 29.02 -6.83 5.64
N SER A 477 27.74 -6.79 6.02
CA SER A 477 27.04 -5.57 6.43
C SER A 477 27.66 -4.98 7.70
N VAL A 478 27.95 -5.80 8.72
CA VAL A 478 28.61 -5.35 9.95
C VAL A 478 30.03 -4.87 9.69
N LYS A 479 30.81 -5.57 8.86
CA LYS A 479 32.16 -5.14 8.46
C LYS A 479 32.11 -3.78 7.75
N LYS A 480 31.20 -3.60 6.79
CA LYS A 480 31.01 -2.34 6.08
C LYS A 480 30.59 -1.21 7.03
N ALA A 481 29.71 -1.51 7.98
CA ALA A 481 29.27 -0.54 8.99
C ALA A 481 30.43 -0.10 9.91
N LEU A 482 31.31 -1.02 10.31
CA LEU A 482 32.51 -0.72 11.11
C LEU A 482 33.59 0.02 10.28
N GLU A 483 33.74 -0.32 9.01
CA GLU A 483 34.65 0.35 8.07
C GLU A 483 34.29 1.82 7.88
N ILE A 484 32.99 2.13 7.71
CA ILE A 484 32.49 3.53 7.64
C ILE A 484 32.86 4.32 8.91
N ARG A 485 33.04 3.63 10.05
CA ARG A 485 33.42 4.22 11.35
C ARG A 485 34.94 4.27 11.56
N GLY A 486 35.72 3.94 10.53
CA GLY A 486 37.19 3.96 10.55
C GLY A 486 37.83 2.73 11.17
N ILE A 487 37.08 1.62 11.34
CA ILE A 487 37.59 0.37 11.90
C ILE A 487 37.79 -0.64 10.78
N LEU A 488 39.05 -0.91 10.43
CA LEU A 488 39.40 -1.78 9.30
C LEU A 488 39.71 -3.22 9.74
N ASN A 489 40.05 -3.42 11.02
CA ASN A 489 40.50 -4.71 11.54
C ASN A 489 39.32 -5.48 12.18
N VAL A 490 38.56 -6.19 11.34
CA VAL A 490 37.44 -7.05 11.77
C VAL A 490 37.66 -8.49 11.33
N SER A 491 37.83 -9.38 12.30
CA SER A 491 38.00 -10.81 12.08
C SER A 491 36.80 -11.60 12.60
N VAL A 492 36.51 -12.73 11.96
CA VAL A 492 35.45 -13.65 12.40
C VAL A 492 36.09 -14.62 13.39
N ALA A 493 35.70 -14.56 14.66
CA ALA A 493 36.21 -15.46 15.69
C ALA A 493 35.42 -16.76 15.78
N TRP A 494 34.12 -16.73 15.44
CA TRP A 494 33.29 -17.93 15.43
C TRP A 494 32.07 -17.79 14.51
N THR A 495 31.69 -18.89 13.87
CA THR A 495 30.42 -19.09 13.15
C THR A 495 29.93 -20.52 13.40
N PRO A 496 28.61 -20.77 13.38
CA PRO A 496 28.06 -22.12 13.54
C PRO A 496 28.44 -23.04 12.36
N ASP A 497 28.56 -24.34 12.63
CA ASP A 497 28.85 -25.35 11.60
C ASP A 497 27.66 -25.42 10.61
N PRO A 498 27.88 -25.29 9.30
CA PRO A 498 26.81 -25.35 8.30
C PRO A 498 26.10 -26.71 8.23
N SER A 499 26.73 -27.80 8.67
CA SER A 499 26.24 -29.19 8.60
C SER A 499 25.48 -29.66 9.84
N LEU A 500 25.67 -29.01 10.99
CA LEU A 500 24.97 -29.29 12.25
C LEU A 500 23.85 -28.26 12.42
N GLY A 501 22.61 -28.72 12.58
CA GLY A 501 21.40 -27.90 12.48
C GLY A 501 21.19 -26.83 13.56
N GLY A 502 21.95 -25.74 13.50
CA GLY A 502 21.52 -24.43 14.01
C GLY A 502 22.27 -23.91 15.24
N ALA A 503 22.29 -22.58 15.32
CA ALA A 503 23.00 -21.74 16.26
C ALA A 503 22.80 -22.05 17.76
N VAL A 504 23.73 -21.55 18.58
CA VAL A 504 23.60 -21.59 20.04
C VAL A 504 22.45 -20.68 20.45
N MET A 505 21.36 -21.28 20.91
CA MET A 505 20.20 -20.59 21.48
C MET A 505 20.65 -19.82 22.72
N ASP A 506 20.36 -18.52 22.78
CA ASP A 506 20.43 -17.81 24.04
C ASP A 506 19.10 -17.94 24.80
N GLY A 507 19.13 -17.79 26.12
CA GLY A 507 17.93 -17.89 26.97
C GLY A 507 16.92 -16.75 26.76
N SER A 508 17.09 -15.90 25.74
CA SER A 508 16.28 -14.70 25.49
C SER A 508 15.43 -14.77 24.22
N GLY A 509 15.35 -15.95 23.57
CA GLY A 509 14.57 -16.13 22.34
C GLY A 509 15.31 -15.69 21.06
N SER A 510 16.63 -15.49 21.15
CA SER A 510 17.51 -15.22 20.01
C SER A 510 18.54 -16.34 19.84
N GLN A 511 19.11 -16.43 18.64
CA GLN A 511 20.14 -17.41 18.31
C GLN A 511 21.43 -16.69 17.88
N LYS A 512 22.59 -17.14 18.38
CA LYS A 512 23.89 -16.56 18.03
C LYS A 512 24.35 -17.03 16.65
N VAL A 513 24.47 -16.10 15.71
CA VAL A 513 24.80 -16.42 14.31
C VAL A 513 26.27 -16.18 13.97
N ALA A 514 26.97 -15.28 14.67
CA ALA A 514 28.42 -15.12 14.53
C ALA A 514 29.04 -14.42 15.76
N LEU A 515 30.36 -14.56 15.92
CA LEU A 515 31.17 -13.75 16.81
C LEU A 515 32.29 -13.10 16.00
N LEU A 516 32.39 -11.78 16.08
CA LEU A 516 33.45 -11.00 15.46
C LEU A 516 34.38 -10.45 16.54
N VAL A 517 35.67 -10.35 16.22
CA VAL A 517 36.64 -9.62 17.03
C VAL A 517 37.08 -8.41 16.24
N VAL A 518 36.89 -7.26 16.86
CA VAL A 518 37.17 -5.94 16.32
C VAL A 518 38.36 -5.40 17.09
N THR A 519 39.45 -5.11 16.40
CA THR A 519 40.68 -4.57 17.01
C THR A 519 40.94 -3.14 16.55
N PRO A 520 41.75 -2.36 17.31
CA PRO A 520 42.15 -1.01 16.92
C PRO A 520 42.70 -0.91 15.49
#